data_AF-A0A1K1MDY9-F1
#
_entry.id   AF-A0A1K1MDY9-F1
#
_cell.length_a   1.000
_cell.length_b   1.000
_cell.length_c   1.000
_cell.angle_alpha   90.00
_cell.angle_beta   90.00
_cell.angle_gamma   90.00
#
_symmetry.space_group_name_H-M   'P 1'
#
loop_
_entity.id
_entity.type
_entity.pdbx_description
1 polymer ?
#
loop_
_entity_poly.entity_id
_entity_poly.type
_entity_poly.pdbx_seq_one_letter_code
_entity_poly.pdbx_strand_id
1 'polypeptide(L)'
;MNGFKNSVRKLVSLSLAVCTAFTMSVTAFADEPYQPYTYDNWDAAIPSQAGYTVKKTVSGMEMGLKRLSDPADPLFYSEDASATLSEARDFFVYKDSELWIADTGNNRILRLDSDYKITGRYYFVSGQSEAGGVEQLGDGTAFKEPQGLWVTDSPSTGKQTIYIADYSNARVVRAEVVSDTQLRLEQEYLKPEEALYTSKTFNPTKVTVDYAENVYAVVKSVNTGSVQFKADGTFTGFYGANRVEVTAKVIAQKLWRKLASNEQIEGMSRNVPVEYANFDMDSEGFIYTVTEVSTNTDAVKKINPAGYNIWDNVVGDNYTFGDHTDAVWDMATKKTYSTKLTDIAVDDKGIINVLDFETGRVFQYDRLCNLMCIFGTENSSADQRGTFSTPNAVDTFGDDVIVLEGSKTRNDITVFEKTVFGENLHKAFELFDAGLYVEAKPYWQEVVKRDGGYTYAHIGLGKADLKNHEYKKAMKRFEIANDKKSYDKAFEYYREEWLQSHFTGIAVVVIVLAVLWIIRKIMKKKKLTLKKIFGKKPKKWEEGLDGLNV
;
A
#
# COMPACT_ATOMS: atom_id res chain seq x y z
N MET A 1 46.77 57.29 -15.36
CA MET A 1 45.32 56.98 -15.49
C MET A 1 45.02 55.56 -15.98
N ASN A 2 45.83 54.94 -16.86
CA ASN A 2 45.52 53.60 -17.40
C ASN A 2 45.72 52.43 -16.39
N GLY A 3 46.69 52.52 -15.47
CA GLY A 3 46.90 51.48 -14.45
C GLY A 3 45.73 51.34 -13.46
N PHE A 4 45.16 52.48 -13.04
CA PHE A 4 44.02 52.49 -12.10
C PHE A 4 42.76 51.88 -12.71
N LYS A 5 42.47 52.14 -14.00
CA LYS A 5 41.34 51.53 -14.71
C LYS A 5 41.48 50.01 -14.85
N ASN A 6 42.69 49.50 -15.05
CA ASN A 6 42.94 48.05 -15.13
C ASN A 6 42.82 47.36 -13.78
N SER A 7 43.30 47.97 -12.69
CA SER A 7 43.14 47.42 -11.34
C SER A 7 41.68 47.41 -10.90
N VAL A 8 40.91 48.46 -11.20
CA VAL A 8 39.47 48.51 -10.91
C VAL A 8 38.70 47.48 -11.73
N ARG A 9 39.01 47.29 -13.03
CA ARG A 9 38.41 46.23 -13.84
C ARG A 9 38.67 44.83 -13.27
N LYS A 10 39.91 44.53 -12.89
CA LYS A 10 40.25 43.23 -12.28
C LYS A 10 39.54 43.02 -10.95
N LEU A 11 39.42 44.04 -10.12
CA LEU A 11 38.67 43.99 -8.85
C LEU A 11 37.19 43.75 -9.07
N VAL A 12 36.58 44.44 -10.05
CA VAL A 12 35.16 44.25 -10.41
C VAL A 12 34.90 42.86 -10.99
N SER A 13 35.80 42.34 -11.82
CA SER A 13 35.71 40.97 -12.35
C SER A 13 35.86 39.92 -11.26
N LEU A 14 36.78 40.12 -10.31
CA LEU A 14 36.99 39.22 -9.18
C LEU A 14 35.80 39.25 -8.22
N SER A 15 35.23 40.43 -7.94
CA SER A 15 34.02 40.54 -7.13
C SER A 15 32.81 39.92 -7.82
N LEU A 16 32.66 40.06 -9.14
CA LEU A 16 31.58 39.38 -9.86
C LEU A 16 31.74 37.87 -9.80
N ALA A 17 32.95 37.33 -10.00
CA ALA A 17 33.23 35.89 -9.94
C ALA A 17 33.00 35.30 -8.54
N VAL A 18 33.34 36.04 -7.48
CA VAL A 18 33.06 35.66 -6.10
C VAL A 18 31.54 35.72 -5.82
N CYS A 19 30.84 36.74 -6.30
CA CYS A 19 29.37 36.81 -6.21
C CYS A 19 28.69 35.65 -6.95
N THR A 20 29.14 35.26 -8.15
CA THR A 20 28.58 34.08 -8.85
C THR A 20 28.89 32.78 -8.13
N ALA A 21 30.08 32.64 -7.54
CA ALA A 21 30.44 31.45 -6.75
C ALA A 21 29.59 31.31 -5.47
N PHE A 22 29.23 32.43 -4.81
CA PHE A 22 28.31 32.42 -3.66
C PHE A 22 26.84 32.17 -4.06
N THR A 23 26.43 32.50 -5.29
CA THR A 23 25.07 32.17 -5.77
C THR A 23 24.90 30.72 -6.23
N MET A 24 25.97 29.94 -6.38
CA MET A 24 25.90 28.52 -6.78
C MET A 24 25.61 27.57 -5.61
N SER A 25 25.36 28.09 -4.41
CA SER A 25 25.01 27.28 -3.22
C SER A 25 23.51 27.20 -2.95
N VAL A 26 22.66 27.60 -3.90
CA VAL A 26 21.22 27.34 -3.78
C VAL A 26 21.01 25.86 -4.08
N THR A 27 20.78 25.05 -3.05
CA THR A 27 20.16 23.74 -3.21
C THR A 27 18.83 23.96 -3.93
N ALA A 28 18.79 23.67 -5.22
CA ALA A 28 17.55 23.58 -5.95
C ALA A 28 16.79 22.38 -5.38
N PHE A 29 15.76 22.63 -4.58
CA PHE A 29 14.72 21.63 -4.36
C PHE A 29 13.94 21.58 -5.65
N ALA A 30 14.21 20.57 -6.48
CA ALA A 30 13.27 20.21 -7.52
C ALA A 30 12.00 19.73 -6.81
N ASP A 31 10.85 20.28 -7.20
CA ASP A 31 9.57 19.72 -6.80
C ASP A 31 9.49 18.26 -7.26
N GLU A 32 8.84 17.39 -6.50
CA GLU A 32 8.66 16.00 -6.93
C GLU A 32 7.93 15.99 -8.28
N PRO A 33 8.28 15.08 -9.20
CA PRO A 33 7.62 15.04 -10.51
C PRO A 33 6.17 14.54 -10.42
N TYR A 34 5.76 14.02 -9.26
CA TYR A 34 4.41 13.58 -8.96
C TYR A 34 3.72 14.53 -7.98
N GLN A 35 2.40 14.60 -8.07
CA GLN A 35 1.55 15.39 -7.20
C GLN A 35 0.75 14.43 -6.30
N PRO A 36 1.18 14.22 -5.04
CA PRO A 36 0.51 13.32 -4.11
C PRO A 36 -0.91 13.78 -3.79
N TYR A 37 -1.80 12.82 -3.57
CA TYR A 37 -3.18 13.05 -3.14
C TYR A 37 -3.64 11.94 -2.20
N THR A 38 -4.77 12.20 -1.55
CA THR A 38 -5.56 11.21 -0.80
C THR A 38 -7.02 11.41 -1.15
N TYR A 39 -7.93 10.69 -0.50
CA TYR A 39 -9.37 10.82 -0.71
C TYR A 39 -10.04 11.39 0.53
N ASP A 40 -11.02 12.26 0.29
CA ASP A 40 -11.96 12.67 1.32
C ASP A 40 -13.07 11.64 1.52
N ASN A 41 -14.02 11.93 2.42
CA ASN A 41 -15.12 11.02 2.75
C ASN A 41 -16.19 10.87 1.65
N TRP A 42 -16.02 11.55 0.52
CA TRP A 42 -16.87 11.43 -0.67
C TRP A 42 -16.12 10.79 -1.84
N ASP A 43 -14.97 10.14 -1.57
CA ASP A 43 -14.05 9.56 -2.56
C ASP A 43 -13.51 10.57 -3.58
N ALA A 44 -13.50 11.86 -3.23
CA ALA A 44 -12.90 12.88 -4.07
C ALA A 44 -11.40 12.99 -3.78
N ALA A 45 -10.59 12.99 -4.84
CA ALA A 45 -9.15 13.18 -4.72
C ALA A 45 -8.84 14.61 -4.23
N ILE A 46 -8.06 14.71 -3.15
CA ILE A 46 -7.62 15.96 -2.55
C ILE A 46 -6.09 15.98 -2.46
N PRO A 47 -5.41 17.11 -2.74
CA PRO A 47 -3.96 17.21 -2.64
C PRO A 47 -3.45 16.83 -1.23
N SER A 48 -2.31 16.14 -1.19
CA SER A 48 -1.66 15.68 0.04
C SER A 48 -0.17 16.02 0.01
N GLN A 49 0.50 15.92 1.15
CA GLN A 49 1.96 15.99 1.21
C GLN A 49 2.60 14.69 0.73
N ALA A 50 3.80 14.77 0.15
CA ALA A 50 4.53 13.59 -0.31
C ALA A 50 4.93 12.71 0.88
N GLY A 51 4.47 11.46 0.90
CA GLY A 51 4.95 10.45 1.85
C GLY A 51 6.39 10.02 1.55
N TYR A 52 6.73 9.95 0.28
CA TYR A 52 8.03 9.52 -0.23
C TYR A 52 8.58 10.49 -1.26
N THR A 53 9.91 10.58 -1.35
CA THR A 53 10.70 11.35 -2.33
C THR A 53 11.72 10.44 -2.99
N VAL A 54 12.13 10.76 -4.22
CA VAL A 54 13.17 9.97 -4.90
C VAL A 54 14.53 10.25 -4.29
N LYS A 55 15.10 9.23 -3.64
CA LYS A 55 16.45 9.25 -3.10
C LYS A 55 17.52 9.13 -4.20
N LYS A 56 17.38 8.09 -5.04
CA LYS A 56 18.31 7.79 -6.14
C LYS A 56 17.67 6.85 -7.15
N THR A 57 18.26 6.79 -8.32
CA THR A 57 18.05 5.73 -9.32
C THR A 57 19.30 4.87 -9.36
N VAL A 58 19.17 3.56 -9.54
CA VAL A 58 20.27 2.62 -9.63
C VAL A 58 20.23 1.91 -10.99
N SER A 59 21.07 2.39 -11.90
CA SER A 59 21.30 1.81 -13.22
C SER A 59 22.25 0.62 -13.16
N GLY A 60 22.31 -0.20 -14.23
CA GLY A 60 23.30 -1.28 -14.34
C GLY A 60 24.76 -0.83 -14.18
N MET A 61 25.08 0.40 -14.57
CA MET A 61 26.40 0.98 -14.32
C MET A 61 26.64 1.24 -12.83
N GLU A 62 25.65 1.77 -12.11
CA GLU A 62 25.73 1.98 -10.66
C GLU A 62 25.74 0.66 -9.89
N MET A 63 25.07 -0.38 -10.40
CA MET A 63 25.16 -1.75 -9.84
C MET A 63 26.56 -2.36 -10.01
N GLY A 64 27.36 -1.85 -10.94
CA GLY A 64 28.68 -2.40 -11.26
C GLY A 64 28.63 -3.56 -12.26
N LEU A 65 27.60 -3.66 -13.10
CA LEU A 65 27.44 -4.77 -14.04
C LEU A 65 28.54 -4.86 -15.11
N LYS A 66 29.33 -3.80 -15.31
CA LYS A 66 30.52 -3.84 -16.17
C LYS A 66 31.56 -4.88 -15.70
N ARG A 67 31.54 -5.25 -14.42
CA ARG A 67 32.39 -6.31 -13.86
C ARG A 67 32.16 -7.67 -14.54
N LEU A 68 30.98 -7.90 -15.09
CA LEU A 68 30.62 -9.15 -15.75
C LEU A 68 31.39 -9.38 -17.06
N SER A 69 31.93 -8.32 -17.66
CA SER A 69 32.75 -8.37 -18.87
C SER A 69 34.24 -8.10 -18.66
N ASP A 70 34.69 -7.97 -17.40
CA ASP A 70 36.11 -7.84 -17.07
C ASP A 70 36.72 -9.22 -16.75
N PRO A 71 37.63 -9.76 -17.58
CA PRO A 71 38.25 -11.07 -17.36
C PRO A 71 39.03 -11.21 -16.05
N ALA A 72 39.36 -10.10 -15.39
CA ALA A 72 40.05 -10.11 -14.10
C ALA A 72 39.09 -10.15 -12.89
N ASP A 73 37.79 -9.92 -13.07
CA ASP A 73 36.81 -9.88 -11.98
C ASP A 73 36.31 -11.29 -11.63
N PRO A 74 36.15 -11.63 -10.33
CA PRO A 74 35.57 -12.91 -9.91
C PRO A 74 34.16 -13.20 -10.46
N LEU A 75 33.41 -12.16 -10.84
CA LEU A 75 32.06 -12.29 -11.40
C LEU A 75 32.04 -12.37 -12.93
N PHE A 76 33.21 -12.38 -13.59
CA PHE A 76 33.32 -12.48 -15.05
C PHE A 76 32.44 -13.60 -15.62
N TYR A 77 31.76 -13.28 -16.72
CA TYR A 77 30.98 -14.24 -17.51
C TYR A 77 31.52 -14.32 -18.94
N SER A 78 31.56 -13.19 -19.65
CA SER A 78 32.11 -13.09 -21.01
C SER A 78 32.43 -11.63 -21.35
N GLU A 79 33.35 -11.39 -22.27
CA GLU A 79 33.70 -10.02 -22.72
C GLU A 79 32.49 -9.26 -23.32
N ASP A 80 31.49 -9.98 -23.81
CA ASP A 80 30.24 -9.44 -24.37
C ASP A 80 29.10 -9.30 -23.33
N ALA A 81 29.36 -9.60 -22.06
CA ALA A 81 28.33 -9.55 -21.02
C ALA A 81 27.76 -8.11 -20.89
N SER A 82 26.43 -8.00 -20.95
CA SER A 82 25.75 -6.71 -20.87
C SER A 82 25.95 -6.04 -19.51
N ALA A 83 26.35 -4.77 -19.53
CA ALA A 83 26.49 -3.90 -18.35
C ALA A 83 25.19 -3.15 -18.00
N THR A 84 24.08 -3.46 -18.68
CA THR A 84 22.76 -2.88 -18.41
C THR A 84 21.76 -3.99 -18.15
N LEU A 85 20.74 -3.68 -17.34
CA LEU A 85 19.54 -4.50 -17.28
C LEU A 85 18.78 -4.44 -18.62
N SER A 86 17.94 -5.43 -18.87
CA SER A 86 17.12 -5.53 -20.08
C SER A 86 15.79 -6.21 -19.77
N GLU A 87 14.70 -5.46 -19.89
CA GLU A 87 13.31 -5.93 -19.68
C GLU A 87 13.13 -6.70 -18.38
N ALA A 88 13.84 -6.32 -17.31
CA ALA A 88 13.82 -7.00 -16.02
C ALA A 88 12.40 -7.03 -15.43
N ARG A 89 11.93 -8.20 -14.99
CA ARG A 89 10.51 -8.41 -14.66
C ARG A 89 10.20 -8.46 -13.17
N ASP A 90 11.17 -8.82 -12.35
CA ASP A 90 10.94 -9.01 -10.92
C ASP A 90 12.23 -8.77 -10.14
N PHE A 91 12.07 -8.44 -8.87
CA PHE A 91 13.13 -8.57 -7.88
C PHE A 91 12.58 -9.21 -6.61
N PHE A 92 13.49 -9.59 -5.70
CA PHE A 92 13.12 -10.10 -4.40
C PHE A 92 14.10 -9.58 -3.35
N VAL A 93 13.57 -8.91 -2.32
CA VAL A 93 14.37 -8.49 -1.16
C VAL A 93 14.46 -9.65 -0.17
N TYR A 94 15.68 -10.11 0.07
CA TYR A 94 15.96 -11.17 1.04
C TYR A 94 16.56 -10.57 2.31
N LYS A 95 15.83 -10.71 3.43
CA LYS A 95 16.23 -10.28 4.78
C LYS A 95 16.74 -8.84 4.87
N ASP A 96 16.16 -7.91 4.11
CA ASP A 96 16.55 -6.49 4.08
C ASP A 96 18.04 -6.20 3.85
N SER A 97 18.79 -7.15 3.30
CA SER A 97 20.23 -7.01 3.08
C SER A 97 20.70 -7.43 1.70
N GLU A 98 19.87 -8.17 0.96
CA GLU A 98 20.20 -8.67 -0.36
C GLU A 98 19.03 -8.42 -1.32
N LEU A 99 19.35 -8.00 -2.53
CA LEU A 99 18.36 -7.83 -3.60
C LEU A 99 18.68 -8.77 -4.75
N TRP A 100 17.71 -9.59 -5.13
CA TRP A 100 17.82 -10.51 -6.26
C TRP A 100 16.98 -9.99 -7.42
N ILE A 101 17.51 -10.01 -8.65
CA ILE A 101 16.84 -9.42 -9.83
C ILE A 101 16.72 -10.46 -10.94
N ALA A 102 15.52 -10.61 -11.49
CA ALA A 102 15.27 -11.34 -12.72
C ALA A 102 15.50 -10.42 -13.92
N ASP A 103 16.72 -10.41 -14.45
CA ASP A 103 17.12 -9.63 -15.61
C ASP A 103 16.74 -10.37 -16.91
N THR A 104 15.42 -10.42 -17.13
CA THR A 104 14.72 -11.31 -18.07
C THR A 104 15.29 -11.26 -19.49
N GLY A 105 15.47 -10.07 -20.06
CA GLY A 105 15.97 -9.88 -21.42
C GLY A 105 17.44 -10.25 -21.59
N ASN A 106 18.20 -10.36 -20.49
CA ASN A 106 19.57 -10.86 -20.48
C ASN A 106 19.68 -12.34 -20.08
N ASN A 107 18.56 -13.03 -19.83
CA ASN A 107 18.49 -14.43 -19.41
C ASN A 107 19.36 -14.75 -18.19
N ARG A 108 19.34 -13.88 -17.18
CA ARG A 108 20.16 -14.04 -15.97
C ARG A 108 19.45 -13.60 -14.71
N ILE A 109 19.93 -14.11 -13.59
CA ILE A 109 19.61 -13.65 -12.25
C ILE A 109 20.82 -12.91 -11.67
N LEU A 110 20.59 -11.78 -11.01
CA LEU A 110 21.61 -10.99 -10.34
C LEU A 110 21.35 -10.97 -8.84
N ARG A 111 22.42 -10.96 -8.03
CA ARG A 111 22.37 -10.74 -6.58
C ARG A 111 23.16 -9.46 -6.28
N LEU A 112 22.52 -8.55 -5.56
CA LEU A 112 23.10 -7.29 -5.12
C LEU A 112 23.13 -7.22 -3.58
N ASP A 113 24.08 -6.47 -3.03
CA ASP A 113 24.10 -6.09 -1.61
C ASP A 113 23.18 -4.88 -1.31
N SER A 114 23.16 -4.45 -0.05
CA SER A 114 22.40 -3.29 0.43
C SER A 114 22.85 -1.93 -0.14
N ASP A 115 24.05 -1.85 -0.72
CA ASP A 115 24.53 -0.70 -1.48
C ASP A 115 24.16 -0.79 -2.98
N TYR A 116 23.36 -1.80 -3.35
CA TYR A 116 22.94 -2.15 -4.69
C TYR A 116 24.12 -2.52 -5.60
N LYS A 117 25.24 -3.00 -5.05
CA LYS A 117 26.39 -3.48 -5.82
C LYS A 117 26.28 -4.96 -6.08
N ILE A 118 26.64 -5.36 -7.29
CA ILE A 118 26.60 -6.77 -7.68
C ILE A 118 27.56 -7.62 -6.86
N THR A 119 27.01 -8.64 -6.21
CA THR A 119 27.74 -9.64 -5.44
C THR A 119 27.64 -11.02 -6.07
N GLY A 120 26.61 -11.30 -6.87
CA GLY A 120 26.47 -12.57 -7.58
C GLY A 120 25.73 -12.48 -8.92
N ARG A 121 25.93 -13.48 -9.76
CA ARG A 121 25.38 -13.57 -11.12
C ARG A 121 25.16 -15.03 -11.53
N TYR A 122 24.01 -15.31 -12.15
CA TYR A 122 23.61 -16.67 -12.48
C TYR A 122 22.92 -16.72 -13.85
N TYR A 123 23.52 -17.45 -14.80
CA TYR A 123 23.00 -17.63 -16.16
C TYR A 123 22.38 -19.02 -16.37
N PHE A 124 22.69 -19.95 -15.47
CA PHE A 124 22.25 -21.33 -15.53
C PHE A 124 22.20 -21.91 -14.11
N VAL A 125 21.57 -23.07 -14.00
CA VAL A 125 21.60 -23.91 -12.80
C VAL A 125 22.35 -25.20 -13.12
N SER A 126 23.30 -25.59 -12.27
CA SER A 126 24.06 -26.83 -12.46
C SER A 126 23.17 -28.06 -12.25
N GLY A 127 23.38 -29.10 -13.06
CA GLY A 127 22.51 -30.28 -13.10
C GLY A 127 21.78 -30.43 -14.43
N GLN A 128 21.12 -31.57 -14.60
CA GLN A 128 20.37 -31.88 -15.81
C GLN A 128 18.89 -31.54 -15.62
N SER A 129 18.31 -30.90 -16.64
CA SER A 129 16.89 -30.57 -16.70
C SER A 129 16.10 -31.82 -17.11
N GLU A 130 14.99 -32.06 -16.43
CA GLU A 130 13.95 -33.00 -16.83
C GLU A 130 13.08 -32.41 -17.94
N ALA A 131 12.98 -31.08 -18.01
CA ALA A 131 12.30 -30.39 -19.11
C ALA A 131 13.06 -30.58 -20.44
N GLY A 132 12.34 -31.00 -21.48
CA GLY A 132 12.88 -31.15 -22.82
C GLY A 132 13.14 -29.81 -23.52
N GLY A 133 14.23 -29.72 -24.26
CA GLY A 133 14.54 -28.54 -25.10
C GLY A 133 15.18 -27.37 -24.37
N VAL A 134 15.57 -27.54 -23.11
CA VAL A 134 16.35 -26.56 -22.36
C VAL A 134 17.80 -26.57 -22.84
N GLU A 135 18.35 -25.38 -23.08
CA GLU A 135 19.72 -25.21 -23.54
C GLU A 135 20.72 -25.61 -22.45
N GLN A 136 21.74 -26.39 -22.82
CA GLN A 136 22.83 -26.77 -21.93
C GLN A 136 23.90 -25.68 -21.97
N LEU A 137 24.35 -25.26 -20.78
CA LEU A 137 25.40 -24.26 -20.62
C LEU A 137 26.34 -24.72 -19.51
N GLY A 138 27.59 -25.02 -19.87
CA GLY A 138 28.55 -25.60 -18.95
C GLY A 138 28.14 -27.00 -18.49
N ASP A 139 28.06 -27.20 -17.18
CA ASP A 139 27.59 -28.43 -16.51
C ASP A 139 26.10 -28.37 -16.10
N GLY A 140 25.37 -27.38 -16.62
CA GLY A 140 24.00 -27.08 -16.24
C GLY A 140 23.09 -26.67 -17.37
N THR A 141 21.93 -26.13 -17.01
CA THR A 141 20.88 -25.71 -17.94
C THR A 141 20.62 -24.21 -17.85
N ALA A 142 20.66 -23.53 -18.99
CA ALA A 142 20.53 -22.07 -19.07
C ALA A 142 19.12 -21.61 -18.73
N PHE A 143 19.02 -20.43 -18.11
CA PHE A 143 17.74 -19.74 -17.94
C PHE A 143 17.27 -19.14 -19.26
N LYS A 144 15.96 -18.97 -19.40
CA LYS A 144 15.34 -18.35 -20.56
C LYS A 144 14.14 -17.52 -20.16
N GLU A 145 14.31 -16.20 -20.26
CA GLU A 145 13.37 -15.18 -19.84
C GLU A 145 12.87 -15.44 -18.39
N PRO A 146 13.74 -15.51 -17.37
CA PRO A 146 13.28 -15.65 -15.99
C PRO A 146 12.39 -14.46 -15.61
N GLN A 147 11.22 -14.69 -14.99
CA GLN A 147 10.25 -13.63 -14.73
C GLN A 147 9.89 -13.41 -13.27
N GLY A 148 10.14 -14.38 -12.39
CA GLY A 148 9.76 -14.27 -10.99
C GLY A 148 10.72 -14.99 -10.06
N LEU A 149 10.94 -14.43 -8.87
CA LEU A 149 11.92 -14.94 -7.91
C LEU A 149 11.33 -15.09 -6.51
N TRP A 150 11.85 -16.06 -5.78
CA TRP A 150 11.62 -16.20 -4.34
C TRP A 150 12.88 -16.76 -3.67
N VAL A 151 13.43 -16.04 -2.69
CA VAL A 151 14.64 -16.47 -1.99
C VAL A 151 14.30 -16.74 -0.53
N THR A 152 14.73 -17.87 0.00
CA THR A 152 14.46 -18.25 1.39
C THR A 152 15.63 -19.05 1.96
N ASP A 153 15.66 -19.21 3.28
CA ASP A 153 16.40 -20.32 3.87
C ASP A 153 15.50 -21.55 3.85
N SER A 154 15.94 -22.59 3.15
CA SER A 154 15.23 -23.86 3.15
C SER A 154 15.16 -24.40 4.59
N PRO A 155 13.96 -24.56 5.19
CA PRO A 155 13.85 -25.08 6.54
C PRO A 155 14.26 -26.55 6.65
N SER A 156 14.25 -27.29 5.52
CA SER A 156 14.67 -28.69 5.46
C SER A 156 16.19 -28.87 5.39
N THR A 157 16.92 -27.96 4.76
CA THR A 157 18.38 -28.06 4.56
C THR A 157 19.20 -27.04 5.35
N GLY A 158 18.59 -25.95 5.79
CA GLY A 158 19.24 -24.81 6.43
C GLY A 158 20.07 -23.95 5.49
N LYS A 159 19.92 -24.12 4.17
CA LYS A 159 20.69 -23.40 3.14
C LYS A 159 19.87 -22.33 2.45
N GLN A 160 20.54 -21.32 1.92
CA GLN A 160 19.91 -20.31 1.07
C GLN A 160 19.48 -20.98 -0.25
N THR A 161 18.20 -20.91 -0.54
CA THR A 161 17.55 -21.53 -1.69
C THR A 161 16.80 -20.45 -2.46
N ILE A 162 16.92 -20.49 -3.78
CA ILE A 162 16.17 -19.63 -4.70
C ILE A 162 15.20 -20.46 -5.54
N TYR A 163 14.00 -19.92 -5.73
CA TYR A 163 13.02 -20.41 -6.67
C TYR A 163 12.90 -19.42 -7.83
N ILE A 164 12.86 -19.94 -9.05
CA ILE A 164 12.91 -19.13 -10.28
C ILE A 164 11.78 -19.57 -11.20
N ALA A 165 10.91 -18.65 -11.57
CA ALA A 165 9.96 -18.83 -12.67
C ALA A 165 10.69 -18.65 -14.01
N ASP A 166 11.19 -19.76 -14.58
CA ASP A 166 11.96 -19.83 -15.82
C ASP A 166 10.99 -19.92 -17.02
N TYR A 167 10.34 -18.79 -17.29
CA TYR A 167 9.11 -18.68 -18.10
C TYR A 167 9.17 -19.39 -19.45
N SER A 168 10.23 -19.15 -20.23
CA SER A 168 10.34 -19.65 -21.60
C SER A 168 10.89 -21.09 -21.67
N ASN A 169 11.50 -21.56 -20.60
CA ASN A 169 11.83 -22.98 -20.40
C ASN A 169 10.66 -23.77 -19.80
N ALA A 170 9.53 -23.11 -19.50
CA ALA A 170 8.31 -23.74 -19.03
C ALA A 170 8.50 -24.59 -17.76
N ARG A 171 9.24 -24.05 -16.78
CA ARG A 171 9.52 -24.70 -15.50
C ARG A 171 9.63 -23.67 -14.38
N VAL A 172 9.37 -24.11 -13.14
CA VAL A 172 9.89 -23.44 -11.96
C VAL A 172 11.10 -24.24 -11.47
N VAL A 173 12.19 -23.56 -11.15
CA VAL A 173 13.43 -24.17 -10.64
C VAL A 173 13.55 -23.88 -9.15
N ARG A 174 13.85 -24.90 -8.34
CA ARG A 174 14.38 -24.75 -6.97
C ARG A 174 15.87 -25.05 -7.00
N ALA A 175 16.68 -24.13 -6.50
CA ALA A 175 18.12 -24.29 -6.50
C ALA A 175 18.79 -23.79 -5.20
N GLU A 176 19.82 -24.50 -4.76
CA GLU A 176 20.72 -24.06 -3.71
C GLU A 176 21.66 -22.98 -4.24
N VAL A 177 21.83 -21.90 -3.48
CA VAL A 177 22.86 -20.88 -3.73
C VAL A 177 24.20 -21.40 -3.20
N VAL A 178 25.06 -21.91 -4.09
CA VAL A 178 26.34 -22.54 -3.70
C VAL A 178 27.46 -21.50 -3.58
N SER A 179 27.47 -20.51 -4.46
CA SER A 179 28.43 -19.41 -4.47
C SER A 179 27.85 -18.19 -5.21
N ASP A 180 28.65 -17.15 -5.38
CA ASP A 180 28.29 -15.95 -6.13
C ASP A 180 28.07 -16.19 -7.64
N THR A 181 28.46 -17.36 -8.16
CA THR A 181 28.36 -17.66 -9.60
C THR A 181 27.70 -19.00 -9.93
N GLN A 182 27.33 -19.78 -8.90
CA GLN A 182 26.80 -21.13 -9.07
C GLN A 182 25.52 -21.34 -8.27
N LEU A 183 24.48 -21.77 -8.99
CA LEU A 183 23.29 -22.40 -8.43
C LEU A 183 23.36 -23.91 -8.67
N ARG A 184 22.86 -24.71 -7.73
CA ARG A 184 22.72 -26.15 -7.88
C ARG A 184 21.27 -26.55 -7.90
N LEU A 185 20.85 -27.23 -8.96
CA LEU A 185 19.48 -27.68 -9.13
C LEU A 185 19.14 -28.68 -8.04
N GLU A 186 18.04 -28.44 -7.34
CA GLU A 186 17.48 -29.38 -6.35
C GLU A 186 16.20 -30.03 -6.86
N GLN A 187 15.32 -29.25 -7.49
CA GLN A 187 14.03 -29.72 -8.00
C GLN A 187 13.54 -28.83 -9.16
N GLU A 188 12.82 -29.44 -10.10
CA GLU A 188 12.03 -28.75 -11.11
C GLU A 188 10.54 -28.99 -10.89
N TYR A 189 9.73 -27.97 -11.16
CA TYR A 189 8.28 -28.07 -11.21
C TYR A 189 7.85 -27.81 -12.64
N LEU A 190 7.36 -28.87 -13.28
CA LEU A 190 7.00 -28.89 -14.69
C LEU A 190 5.48 -28.82 -14.86
N LYS A 191 5.05 -28.72 -16.12
CA LYS A 191 3.64 -28.82 -16.48
C LYS A 191 3.03 -30.11 -15.90
N PRO A 192 1.98 -30.03 -15.07
CA PRO A 192 1.29 -31.22 -14.58
C PRO A 192 0.65 -32.04 -15.71
N GLU A 193 0.66 -33.36 -15.58
CA GLU A 193 0.01 -34.29 -16.54
C GLU A 193 -1.41 -34.69 -16.09
N GLU A 194 -1.76 -34.37 -14.84
CA GLU A 194 -3.02 -34.70 -14.23
C GLU A 194 -4.19 -34.00 -14.93
N ALA A 195 -5.31 -34.71 -15.07
CA ALA A 195 -6.52 -34.20 -15.74
C ALA A 195 -7.09 -32.91 -15.13
N LEU A 196 -6.73 -32.59 -13.88
CA LEU A 196 -7.11 -31.35 -13.21
C LEU A 196 -6.42 -30.13 -13.83
N TYR A 197 -5.21 -30.29 -14.40
CA TYR A 197 -4.51 -29.22 -15.11
C TYR A 197 -4.92 -29.20 -16.59
N THR A 198 -5.70 -28.19 -16.98
CA THR A 198 -6.31 -28.13 -18.32
C THR A 198 -5.59 -27.22 -19.31
N SER A 199 -4.65 -26.39 -18.84
CA SER A 199 -3.90 -25.50 -19.72
C SER A 199 -2.94 -26.27 -20.63
N LYS A 200 -2.77 -25.77 -21.85
CA LYS A 200 -1.86 -26.39 -22.83
C LYS A 200 -0.40 -26.08 -22.53
N THR A 201 -0.13 -24.96 -21.89
CA THR A 201 1.22 -24.46 -21.59
C THR A 201 1.44 -24.39 -20.09
N PHE A 202 2.70 -24.22 -19.68
CA PHE A 202 3.10 -23.93 -18.32
C PHE A 202 4.18 -22.86 -18.39
N ASN A 203 3.78 -21.59 -18.43
CA ASN A 203 4.70 -20.46 -18.47
C ASN A 203 4.58 -19.68 -17.16
N PRO A 204 5.37 -20.03 -16.14
CA PRO A 204 5.29 -19.39 -14.83
C PRO A 204 5.83 -17.96 -14.91
N THR A 205 5.13 -17.02 -14.30
CA THR A 205 5.49 -15.59 -14.25
C THR A 205 5.91 -15.14 -12.86
N LYS A 206 5.38 -15.77 -11.81
CA LYS A 206 5.74 -15.54 -10.39
C LYS A 206 5.79 -16.85 -9.64
N VAL A 207 6.63 -16.92 -8.61
CA VAL A 207 6.72 -18.04 -7.67
C VAL A 207 6.80 -17.52 -6.23
N THR A 208 6.13 -18.19 -5.29
CA THR A 208 6.30 -18.01 -3.84
C THR A 208 6.27 -19.38 -3.17
N VAL A 209 6.85 -19.47 -1.97
CA VAL A 209 7.03 -20.73 -1.25
C VAL A 209 6.74 -20.54 0.22
N ASP A 210 5.89 -21.39 0.78
CA ASP A 210 5.57 -21.35 2.21
C ASP A 210 6.66 -22.03 3.07
N TYR A 211 6.51 -21.93 4.39
CA TYR A 211 7.43 -22.56 5.34
C TYR A 211 7.47 -24.10 5.26
N ALA A 212 6.45 -24.74 4.68
CA ALA A 212 6.43 -26.18 4.44
C ALA A 212 7.07 -26.57 3.10
N GLU A 213 7.69 -25.60 2.41
CA GLU A 213 8.27 -25.73 1.07
C GLU A 213 7.23 -26.11 0.00
N ASN A 214 5.94 -25.81 0.21
CA ASN A 214 4.96 -25.87 -0.88
C ASN A 214 5.17 -24.69 -1.81
N VAL A 215 5.16 -24.97 -3.11
CA VAL A 215 5.44 -24.00 -4.17
C VAL A 215 4.14 -23.55 -4.82
N TYR A 216 3.95 -22.26 -4.92
CA TYR A 216 2.82 -21.62 -5.59
C TYR A 216 3.35 -20.85 -6.79
N ALA A 217 2.78 -21.07 -7.97
CA ALA A 217 3.19 -20.39 -9.20
C ALA A 217 2.01 -19.69 -9.87
N VAL A 218 2.16 -18.40 -10.19
CA VAL A 218 1.30 -17.76 -11.20
C VAL A 218 1.76 -18.25 -12.56
N VAL A 219 0.83 -18.78 -13.35
CA VAL A 219 1.12 -19.31 -14.68
C VAL A 219 0.24 -18.60 -15.69
N LYS A 220 0.86 -18.08 -16.74
CA LYS A 220 0.14 -17.37 -17.80
C LYS A 220 -0.94 -18.26 -18.42
N SER A 221 -2.13 -17.70 -18.65
CA SER A 221 -3.29 -18.43 -19.21
C SER A 221 -3.86 -19.51 -18.29
N VAL A 222 -3.53 -19.50 -17.00
CA VAL A 222 -4.17 -20.30 -15.95
C VAL A 222 -4.99 -19.36 -15.06
N ASN A 223 -6.31 -19.49 -15.12
CA ASN A 223 -7.25 -18.62 -14.39
C ASN A 223 -7.95 -19.32 -13.21
N THR A 224 -7.50 -20.53 -12.88
CA THR A 224 -8.03 -21.37 -11.80
C THR A 224 -7.34 -21.14 -10.45
N GLY A 225 -6.57 -20.07 -10.30
CA GLY A 225 -5.70 -19.80 -9.16
C GLY A 225 -4.22 -20.08 -9.47
N SER A 226 -3.36 -19.97 -8.45
CA SER A 226 -1.95 -20.32 -8.59
C SER A 226 -1.78 -21.84 -8.61
N VAL A 227 -0.87 -22.34 -9.45
CA VAL A 227 -0.54 -23.76 -9.53
C VAL A 227 0.24 -24.13 -8.27
N GLN A 228 -0.20 -25.18 -7.55
CA GLN A 228 0.42 -25.60 -6.30
C GLN A 228 1.16 -26.94 -6.46
N PHE A 229 2.39 -26.97 -5.96
CA PHE A 229 3.21 -28.17 -5.84
C PHE A 229 3.67 -28.37 -4.39
N LYS A 230 3.93 -29.61 -4.01
CA LYS A 230 4.72 -29.93 -2.80
C LYS A 230 6.20 -29.69 -3.06
N ALA A 231 6.99 -29.68 -1.99
CA ALA A 231 8.45 -29.59 -2.05
C ALA A 231 9.10 -30.58 -3.03
N ASP A 232 8.54 -31.80 -3.15
CA ASP A 232 9.04 -32.91 -3.98
C ASP A 232 8.63 -32.83 -5.46
N GLY A 233 7.94 -31.78 -5.90
CA GLY A 233 7.48 -31.63 -7.28
C GLY A 233 6.08 -32.17 -7.56
N THR A 234 5.42 -32.82 -6.58
CA THR A 234 4.08 -33.36 -6.77
C THR A 234 3.06 -32.23 -6.92
N PHE A 235 2.32 -32.21 -8.03
CA PHE A 235 1.19 -31.29 -8.23
C PHE A 235 0.03 -31.61 -7.28
N THR A 236 -0.47 -30.62 -6.55
CA THR A 236 -1.56 -30.80 -5.58
C THR A 236 -2.87 -30.14 -5.99
N GLY A 237 -2.85 -29.29 -7.01
CA GLY A 237 -4.03 -28.55 -7.47
C GLY A 237 -3.75 -27.06 -7.58
N PHE A 238 -4.75 -26.26 -7.26
CA PHE A 238 -4.66 -24.81 -7.34
C PHE A 238 -4.93 -24.17 -5.99
N TYR A 239 -4.14 -23.16 -5.65
CA TYR A 239 -4.36 -22.32 -4.47
C TYR A 239 -5.07 -21.03 -4.89
N GLY A 240 -6.01 -20.58 -4.06
CA GLY A 240 -6.72 -19.34 -4.33
C GLY A 240 -7.73 -19.45 -5.48
N ALA A 241 -8.24 -20.64 -5.80
CA ALA A 241 -9.06 -20.82 -7.00
C ALA A 241 -10.24 -19.84 -7.06
N ASN A 242 -10.29 -19.01 -8.12
CA ASN A 242 -11.37 -18.06 -8.33
C ASN A 242 -12.71 -18.79 -8.43
N ARG A 243 -13.55 -18.62 -7.41
CA ARG A 243 -14.90 -19.18 -7.43
C ARG A 243 -15.80 -18.27 -8.26
N VAL A 244 -16.62 -18.87 -9.12
CA VAL A 244 -17.75 -18.15 -9.69
C VAL A 244 -18.70 -17.85 -8.54
N GLU A 245 -18.75 -16.60 -8.10
CA GLU A 245 -19.76 -16.15 -7.15
C GLU A 245 -21.14 -16.55 -7.68
N VAL A 246 -21.89 -17.30 -6.87
CA VAL A 246 -23.25 -17.72 -7.24
C VAL A 246 -24.18 -16.54 -7.00
N THR A 247 -24.07 -15.51 -7.82
CA THR A 247 -24.98 -14.36 -7.79
C THR A 247 -26.33 -14.76 -8.40
N ALA A 248 -27.40 -14.07 -8.02
CA ALA A 248 -28.72 -14.24 -8.66
C ALA A 248 -28.64 -14.05 -10.19
N LYS A 249 -27.70 -13.19 -10.65
CA LYS A 249 -27.38 -13.00 -12.08
C LYS A 249 -26.76 -14.24 -12.70
N VAL A 250 -25.81 -14.91 -12.04
CA VAL A 250 -25.21 -16.18 -12.51
C VAL A 250 -26.24 -17.32 -12.53
N ILE A 251 -27.12 -17.39 -11.53
CA ILE A 251 -28.22 -18.36 -11.53
C ILE A 251 -29.20 -18.08 -12.68
N ALA A 252 -29.60 -16.83 -12.87
CA ALA A 252 -30.47 -16.41 -13.98
C ALA A 252 -29.81 -16.66 -15.34
N GLN A 253 -28.51 -16.43 -15.47
CA GLN A 253 -27.75 -16.72 -16.69
C GLN A 253 -27.64 -18.23 -16.96
N LYS A 254 -27.43 -19.05 -15.91
CA LYS A 254 -27.48 -20.52 -16.04
C LYS A 254 -28.87 -21.01 -16.45
N LEU A 255 -29.93 -20.42 -15.90
CA LEU A 255 -31.30 -20.73 -16.29
C LEU A 255 -31.58 -20.29 -17.73
N TRP A 256 -31.13 -19.10 -18.12
CA TRP A 256 -31.24 -18.58 -19.49
C TRP A 256 -30.50 -19.45 -20.50
N ARG A 257 -29.29 -19.90 -20.18
CA ARG A 257 -28.51 -20.83 -21.02
C ARG A 257 -29.20 -22.17 -21.23
N LYS A 258 -30.04 -22.63 -20.29
CA LYS A 258 -30.85 -23.85 -20.49
C LYS A 258 -32.01 -23.65 -21.47
N LEU A 259 -32.41 -22.41 -21.73
CA LEU A 259 -33.55 -22.05 -22.58
C LEU A 259 -33.12 -21.43 -23.92
N ALA A 260 -31.87 -20.96 -24.05
CA ALA A 260 -31.34 -20.25 -25.21
C ALA A 260 -30.91 -21.21 -26.35
N SER A 261 -31.04 -20.76 -27.60
CA SER A 261 -30.50 -21.48 -28.77
C SER A 261 -28.97 -21.48 -28.80
N ASN A 262 -28.37 -22.39 -29.57
CA ASN A 262 -26.92 -22.44 -29.71
C ASN A 262 -26.34 -21.11 -30.27
N GLU A 263 -27.02 -20.46 -31.22
CA GLU A 263 -26.58 -19.13 -31.71
C GLU A 263 -26.69 -18.04 -30.64
N GLN A 264 -27.70 -18.10 -29.78
CA GLN A 264 -27.87 -17.16 -28.67
C GLN A 264 -26.80 -17.36 -27.58
N ILE A 265 -26.33 -18.58 -27.36
CA ILE A 265 -25.27 -18.91 -26.39
C ILE A 265 -23.90 -18.45 -26.89
N GLU A 266 -23.64 -18.52 -28.20
CA GLU A 266 -22.38 -18.03 -28.82
C GLU A 266 -22.23 -16.51 -28.69
N GLY A 267 -23.33 -15.76 -28.71
CA GLY A 267 -23.33 -14.30 -28.47
C GLY A 267 -23.24 -13.88 -27.00
N MET A 268 -23.32 -14.80 -26.04
CA MET A 268 -23.18 -14.46 -24.61
C MET A 268 -21.71 -14.32 -24.23
N SER A 269 -21.33 -13.14 -23.72
CA SER A 269 -20.01 -12.93 -23.11
C SER A 269 -19.73 -14.03 -22.07
N ARG A 270 -18.68 -14.82 -22.32
CA ARG A 270 -18.16 -15.73 -21.31
C ARG A 270 -17.46 -14.85 -20.28
N ASN A 271 -17.96 -14.86 -19.04
CA ASN A 271 -17.16 -14.36 -17.92
C ASN A 271 -15.89 -15.19 -17.89
N VAL A 272 -14.78 -14.63 -18.34
CA VAL A 272 -13.46 -15.26 -18.25
C VAL A 272 -13.00 -15.01 -16.81
N PRO A 273 -12.74 -16.05 -16.01
CA PRO A 273 -12.15 -15.87 -14.70
C PRO A 273 -10.85 -15.06 -14.85
N VAL A 274 -10.66 -14.08 -13.98
CA VAL A 274 -9.51 -13.17 -14.09
C VAL A 274 -8.26 -13.88 -13.58
N GLU A 275 -7.14 -13.74 -14.29
CA GLU A 275 -5.86 -14.31 -13.91
C GLU A 275 -5.22 -13.43 -12.81
N TYR A 276 -4.50 -14.04 -11.87
CA TYR A 276 -3.65 -13.25 -10.97
C TYR A 276 -2.54 -12.61 -11.79
N ALA A 277 -2.35 -11.30 -11.61
CA ALA A 277 -1.22 -10.59 -12.20
C ALA A 277 0.06 -10.93 -11.41
N ASN A 278 -0.01 -10.89 -10.09
CA ASN A 278 1.11 -11.17 -9.20
C ASN A 278 0.64 -11.62 -7.81
N PHE A 279 1.57 -12.07 -6.96
CA PHE A 279 1.33 -12.26 -5.54
C PHE A 279 2.60 -12.00 -4.71
N ASP A 280 2.39 -11.83 -3.41
CA ASP A 280 3.43 -11.79 -2.39
C ASP A 280 2.97 -12.55 -1.14
N MET A 281 3.88 -12.85 -0.21
CA MET A 281 3.56 -13.56 1.03
C MET A 281 4.18 -12.86 2.24
N ASP A 282 3.36 -12.61 3.27
CA ASP A 282 3.82 -12.01 4.51
C ASP A 282 4.63 -13.00 5.38
N SER A 283 5.26 -12.48 6.43
CA SER A 283 6.02 -13.29 7.39
C SER A 283 5.19 -14.32 8.18
N GLU A 284 3.85 -14.20 8.16
CA GLU A 284 2.92 -15.16 8.77
C GLU A 284 2.51 -16.27 7.78
N GLY A 285 2.93 -16.18 6.51
CA GLY A 285 2.66 -17.16 5.46
C GLY A 285 1.35 -16.92 4.70
N PHE A 286 0.73 -15.74 4.84
CA PHE A 286 -0.46 -15.41 4.08
C PHE A 286 -0.09 -14.86 2.71
N ILE A 287 -0.78 -15.36 1.68
CA ILE A 287 -0.59 -14.93 0.30
C ILE A 287 -1.52 -13.77 -0.03
N TYR A 288 -0.94 -12.71 -0.58
CA TYR A 288 -1.61 -11.54 -1.08
C TYR A 288 -1.56 -11.56 -2.61
N THR A 289 -2.69 -11.41 -3.28
CA THR A 289 -2.76 -11.44 -4.75
C THR A 289 -3.20 -10.11 -5.30
N VAL A 290 -2.68 -9.77 -6.48
CA VAL A 290 -3.14 -8.65 -7.28
C VAL A 290 -3.66 -9.15 -8.63
N THR A 291 -4.70 -8.49 -9.14
CA THR A 291 -5.36 -8.80 -10.41
C THR A 291 -5.39 -7.54 -11.27
N GLU A 292 -5.02 -7.64 -12.55
CA GLU A 292 -4.83 -6.50 -13.47
C GLU A 292 -6.11 -5.69 -13.74
N VAL A 293 -7.30 -6.24 -13.43
CA VAL A 293 -8.58 -5.63 -13.78
C VAL A 293 -9.14 -4.80 -12.63
N SER A 294 -9.52 -3.57 -12.94
CA SER A 294 -10.36 -2.67 -12.12
C SER A 294 -11.75 -3.28 -11.86
N THR A 295 -11.85 -4.24 -10.95
CA THR A 295 -13.13 -4.64 -10.36
C THR A 295 -13.25 -3.99 -8.99
N ASN A 296 -14.39 -3.33 -8.74
CA ASN A 296 -14.65 -2.52 -7.52
C ASN A 296 -14.55 -3.31 -6.21
N THR A 297 -14.45 -4.63 -6.29
CA THR A 297 -14.13 -5.55 -5.21
C THR A 297 -13.23 -6.62 -5.84
N ASP A 298 -12.19 -7.10 -5.16
CA ASP A 298 -11.29 -8.21 -5.57
C ASP A 298 -10.01 -7.90 -6.36
N ALA A 299 -9.66 -6.64 -6.64
CA ALA A 299 -8.40 -6.31 -7.32
C ALA A 299 -7.15 -6.72 -6.51
N VAL A 300 -7.22 -6.60 -5.18
CA VAL A 300 -6.22 -7.12 -4.23
C VAL A 300 -6.92 -7.95 -3.15
N LYS A 301 -6.30 -9.06 -2.75
CA LYS A 301 -6.87 -9.99 -1.74
C LYS A 301 -5.78 -10.56 -0.85
N LYS A 302 -6.06 -10.75 0.44
CA LYS A 302 -5.34 -11.68 1.32
C LYS A 302 -6.09 -13.00 1.26
N ILE A 303 -5.59 -13.99 0.54
CA ILE A 303 -6.37 -15.19 0.20
C ILE A 303 -6.06 -16.37 1.10
N ASN A 304 -7.10 -17.14 1.41
CA ASN A 304 -6.95 -18.49 1.95
C ASN A 304 -6.85 -19.54 0.81
N PRO A 305 -6.56 -20.82 1.12
CA PRO A 305 -6.44 -21.86 0.09
C PRO A 305 -7.67 -22.02 -0.79
N ALA A 306 -8.87 -21.69 -0.28
CA ALA A 306 -10.12 -21.80 -1.00
C ALA A 306 -10.46 -20.59 -1.90
N GLY A 307 -9.60 -19.56 -1.92
CA GLY A 307 -9.76 -18.34 -2.72
C GLY A 307 -10.63 -17.26 -2.09
N TYR A 308 -11.00 -17.41 -0.81
CA TYR A 308 -11.71 -16.35 -0.09
C TYR A 308 -10.72 -15.29 0.34
N ASN A 309 -11.10 -14.03 0.14
CA ASN A 309 -10.42 -12.95 0.85
C ASN A 309 -10.71 -13.10 2.34
N ILE A 310 -9.66 -13.16 3.14
CA ILE A 310 -9.71 -13.30 4.60
C ILE A 310 -9.22 -12.03 5.30
N TRP A 311 -9.19 -10.92 4.58
CA TRP A 311 -8.86 -9.63 5.17
C TRP A 311 -9.95 -9.20 6.14
N ASP A 312 -9.67 -9.29 7.43
CA ASP A 312 -10.55 -8.79 8.48
C ASP A 312 -10.21 -7.32 8.74
N ASN A 313 -11.04 -6.41 8.23
CA ASN A 313 -10.91 -4.98 8.50
C ASN A 313 -12.21 -4.45 9.14
N VAL A 314 -12.13 -3.26 9.74
CA VAL A 314 -13.23 -2.64 10.51
C VAL A 314 -14.46 -2.34 9.62
N VAL A 315 -14.31 -2.34 8.29
CA VAL A 315 -15.34 -2.01 7.29
C VAL A 315 -15.89 -3.25 6.53
N GLY A 316 -15.37 -4.45 6.80
CA GLY A 316 -15.72 -5.69 6.12
C GLY A 316 -15.15 -5.77 4.69
N ASP A 317 -15.90 -6.38 3.78
CA ASP A 317 -15.43 -6.62 2.39
C ASP A 317 -15.44 -5.38 1.47
N ASN A 318 -15.57 -4.17 2.03
CA ASN A 318 -15.63 -2.92 1.27
C ASN A 318 -14.29 -2.19 1.33
N TYR A 319 -13.39 -2.53 0.41
CA TYR A 319 -12.10 -1.85 0.22
C TYR A 319 -11.88 -1.57 -1.26
N THR A 320 -11.19 -0.48 -1.56
CA THR A 320 -10.84 -0.07 -2.92
C THR A 320 -9.33 0.07 -3.00
N PHE A 321 -8.74 -0.52 -4.03
CA PHE A 321 -7.30 -0.47 -4.28
C PHE A 321 -7.02 0.27 -5.59
N GLY A 322 -5.92 1.01 -5.60
CA GLY A 322 -5.61 1.94 -6.69
C GLY A 322 -6.51 3.17 -6.67
N ASP A 323 -6.73 3.78 -7.84
CA ASP A 323 -7.57 4.95 -7.95
C ASP A 323 -9.07 4.62 -7.75
N HIS A 324 -9.76 5.42 -6.92
CA HIS A 324 -11.19 5.22 -6.58
C HIS A 324 -12.18 5.62 -7.69
N THR A 325 -11.70 6.06 -8.86
CA THR A 325 -12.56 6.53 -9.96
C THR A 325 -12.43 5.63 -11.17
N ASP A 326 -13.55 5.28 -11.80
CA ASP A 326 -13.64 4.41 -12.99
C ASP A 326 -12.91 4.96 -14.25
N ALA A 327 -12.30 6.14 -14.16
CA ALA A 327 -11.59 6.84 -15.21
C ALA A 327 -11.13 8.23 -14.70
N VAL A 328 -9.86 8.43 -14.36
CA VAL A 328 -9.34 9.80 -14.13
C VAL A 328 -8.97 10.40 -15.48
N TRP A 329 -9.59 11.54 -15.83
CA TRP A 329 -9.07 12.37 -16.91
C TRP A 329 -7.82 13.10 -16.44
N ASP A 330 -6.66 12.68 -16.94
CA ASP A 330 -5.40 13.35 -16.69
C ASP A 330 -5.24 14.53 -17.67
N MET A 331 -5.21 15.74 -17.13
CA MET A 331 -5.05 16.97 -17.90
C MET A 331 -3.64 17.14 -18.48
N ALA A 332 -2.61 16.56 -17.86
CA ALA A 332 -1.23 16.63 -18.32
C ALA A 332 -0.99 15.70 -19.51
N THR A 333 -1.56 14.50 -19.49
CA THR A 333 -1.37 13.49 -20.55
C THR A 333 -2.51 13.42 -21.57
N LYS A 334 -3.64 14.09 -21.28
CA LYS A 334 -4.88 14.07 -22.10
C LYS A 334 -5.43 12.67 -22.33
N LYS A 335 -5.31 11.80 -21.34
CA LYS A 335 -5.84 10.44 -21.38
C LYS A 335 -6.78 10.19 -20.21
N THR A 336 -7.68 9.26 -20.45
CA THR A 336 -8.42 8.59 -19.38
C THR A 336 -7.65 7.34 -19.02
N TYR A 337 -7.21 7.25 -17.77
CA TYR A 337 -6.56 6.05 -17.24
C TYR A 337 -7.52 5.27 -16.36
N SER A 338 -7.41 3.95 -16.42
CA SER A 338 -7.97 3.03 -15.45
C SER A 338 -6.82 2.29 -14.79
N THR A 339 -6.89 2.13 -13.48
CA THR A 339 -5.92 1.40 -12.68
C THR A 339 -5.65 0.01 -13.26
N LYS A 340 -4.38 -0.34 -13.42
CA LYS A 340 -3.89 -1.69 -13.76
C LYS A 340 -2.85 -2.13 -12.73
N LEU A 341 -3.34 -2.70 -11.65
CA LEU A 341 -2.47 -3.17 -10.57
C LEU A 341 -1.63 -4.36 -11.07
N THR A 342 -0.31 -4.21 -11.05
CA THR A 342 0.62 -5.19 -11.64
C THR A 342 1.51 -5.89 -10.63
N ASP A 343 1.72 -5.28 -9.45
CA ASP A 343 2.54 -5.86 -8.41
C ASP A 343 2.09 -5.45 -7.02
N ILE A 344 2.46 -6.27 -6.04
CA ILE A 344 2.15 -6.08 -4.62
C ILE A 344 3.34 -6.54 -3.78
N ALA A 345 3.68 -5.77 -2.76
CA ALA A 345 4.64 -6.18 -1.74
C ALA A 345 4.13 -5.83 -0.33
N VAL A 346 4.32 -6.75 0.61
CA VAL A 346 3.88 -6.62 2.00
C VAL A 346 5.09 -6.73 2.92
N ASP A 347 5.38 -5.65 3.66
CA ASP A 347 6.52 -5.64 4.59
C ASP A 347 6.22 -6.35 5.92
N ASP A 348 7.24 -6.48 6.76
CA ASP A 348 7.16 -7.11 8.08
C ASP A 348 6.24 -6.38 9.07
N LYS A 349 5.95 -5.10 8.84
CA LYS A 349 5.01 -4.28 9.62
C LYS A 349 3.59 -4.38 9.07
N GLY A 350 3.38 -5.08 7.96
CA GLY A 350 2.10 -5.22 7.28
C GLY A 350 1.71 -3.99 6.46
N ILE A 351 2.67 -3.14 6.09
CA ILE A 351 2.47 -2.10 5.08
C ILE A 351 2.40 -2.77 3.71
N ILE A 352 1.39 -2.40 2.93
CA ILE A 352 1.16 -2.95 1.60
C ILE A 352 1.45 -1.89 0.56
N ASN A 353 2.42 -2.14 -0.30
CA ASN A 353 2.69 -1.36 -1.50
C ASN A 353 2.02 -2.04 -2.69
N VAL A 354 1.19 -1.32 -3.44
CA VAL A 354 0.55 -1.82 -4.65
C VAL A 354 0.94 -0.94 -5.83
N LEU A 355 1.53 -1.54 -6.86
CA LEU A 355 2.02 -0.84 -8.04
C LEU A 355 0.99 -0.85 -9.16
N ASP A 356 0.69 0.32 -9.71
CA ASP A 356 -0.14 0.48 -10.90
C ASP A 356 0.73 0.68 -12.15
N PHE A 357 0.59 -0.24 -13.09
CA PHE A 357 1.30 -0.21 -14.37
C PHE A 357 0.92 0.99 -15.22
N GLU A 358 -0.35 1.35 -15.26
CA GLU A 358 -0.85 2.38 -16.18
C GLU A 358 -0.43 3.78 -15.73
N THR A 359 -0.47 4.04 -14.42
CA THR A 359 -0.20 5.38 -13.87
C THR A 359 1.19 5.51 -13.24
N GLY A 360 1.97 4.43 -13.11
CA GLY A 360 3.26 4.43 -12.43
C GLY A 360 3.19 4.78 -10.94
N ARG A 361 2.00 4.75 -10.35
CA ARG A 361 1.78 5.08 -8.94
C ARG A 361 2.00 3.86 -8.06
N VAL A 362 2.62 4.09 -6.92
CA VAL A 362 2.61 3.18 -5.79
C VAL A 362 1.56 3.68 -4.80
N PHE A 363 0.56 2.84 -4.55
CA PHE A 363 -0.45 3.05 -3.52
C PHE A 363 0.00 2.30 -2.27
N GLN A 364 0.19 3.02 -1.17
CA GLN A 364 0.61 2.42 0.08
C GLN A 364 -0.54 2.38 1.08
N TYR A 365 -0.77 1.21 1.67
CA TYR A 365 -1.84 0.94 2.63
C TYR A 365 -1.26 0.40 3.94
N ASP A 366 -1.95 0.65 5.05
CA ASP A 366 -1.68 -0.06 6.30
C ASP A 366 -2.27 -1.48 6.27
N ARG A 367 -2.02 -2.26 7.34
CA ARG A 367 -2.52 -3.64 7.47
C ARG A 367 -4.04 -3.77 7.49
N LEU A 368 -4.75 -2.66 7.68
CA LEU A 368 -6.22 -2.58 7.69
C LEU A 368 -6.80 -2.06 6.36
N CYS A 369 -5.96 -1.94 5.32
CA CYS A 369 -6.28 -1.39 3.99
C CYS A 369 -6.63 0.10 4.00
N ASN A 370 -6.18 0.87 4.99
CA ASN A 370 -6.32 2.32 4.95
C ASN A 370 -5.22 2.90 4.05
N LEU A 371 -5.62 3.67 3.03
CA LEU A 371 -4.66 4.37 2.17
C LEU A 371 -3.84 5.37 2.99
N MET A 372 -2.54 5.15 3.05
CA MET A 372 -1.59 6.01 3.76
C MET A 372 -1.15 7.16 2.85
N CYS A 373 -0.55 6.83 1.70
CA CYS A 373 -0.08 7.81 0.74
C CYS A 373 0.05 7.21 -0.67
N ILE A 374 0.17 8.09 -1.66
CA ILE A 374 0.39 7.76 -3.07
C ILE A 374 1.64 8.51 -3.53
N PHE A 375 2.52 7.85 -4.27
CA PHE A 375 3.73 8.43 -4.86
C PHE A 375 4.10 7.75 -6.18
N GLY A 376 5.03 8.34 -6.93
CA GLY A 376 5.32 7.91 -8.31
C GLY A 376 4.28 8.39 -9.32
N THR A 377 4.62 8.34 -10.60
CA THR A 377 3.72 8.72 -11.71
C THR A 377 4.21 8.19 -13.06
N GLU A 378 3.36 8.21 -14.08
CA GLU A 378 3.71 7.87 -15.46
C GLU A 378 4.63 8.96 -16.04
N ASN A 379 5.56 8.56 -16.91
CA ASN A 379 6.46 9.47 -17.59
C ASN A 379 5.68 10.40 -18.55
N SER A 380 5.60 11.69 -18.22
CA SER A 380 4.73 12.64 -18.93
C SER A 380 5.37 13.36 -20.10
N SER A 381 6.71 13.31 -20.30
CA SER A 381 7.45 13.70 -21.55
C SER A 381 8.93 14.06 -21.34
N ALA A 382 9.44 14.00 -20.11
CA ALA A 382 10.87 14.15 -19.81
C ALA A 382 11.29 13.09 -18.79
N ASP A 383 12.41 12.41 -19.03
CA ASP A 383 13.01 11.42 -18.11
C ASP A 383 13.38 12.08 -16.77
N GLN A 384 12.38 12.24 -15.92
CA GLN A 384 12.49 12.69 -14.54
C GLN A 384 12.55 11.45 -13.65
N ARG A 385 13.45 11.47 -12.65
CA ARG A 385 13.55 10.37 -11.69
C ARG A 385 12.24 10.29 -10.89
N GLY A 386 11.70 9.10 -10.67
CA GLY A 386 10.40 8.92 -10.03
C GLY A 386 9.20 8.88 -10.99
N THR A 387 9.45 8.90 -12.30
CA THR A 387 8.42 8.63 -13.31
C THR A 387 8.69 7.31 -14.03
N PHE A 388 7.63 6.59 -14.41
CA PHE A 388 7.74 5.23 -14.94
C PHE A 388 7.09 5.08 -16.32
N SER A 389 7.59 4.13 -17.11
CA SER A 389 7.02 3.79 -18.42
C SER A 389 6.61 2.32 -18.50
N THR A 390 7.32 1.45 -17.81
CA THR A 390 7.03 0.02 -17.69
C THR A 390 7.48 -0.42 -16.29
N PRO A 391 6.80 0.05 -15.23
CA PRO A 391 7.12 -0.37 -13.87
C PRO A 391 6.65 -1.82 -13.70
N ASN A 392 7.56 -2.70 -13.32
CA ASN A 392 7.32 -4.14 -13.28
C ASN A 392 7.22 -4.71 -11.87
N ALA A 393 7.97 -4.16 -10.90
CA ALA A 393 7.99 -4.67 -9.53
C ALA A 393 8.14 -3.54 -8.49
N VAL A 394 7.58 -3.73 -7.30
CA VAL A 394 7.71 -2.89 -6.11
C VAL A 394 8.04 -3.75 -4.90
N ASP A 395 8.92 -3.29 -4.01
CA ASP A 395 9.21 -3.95 -2.72
C ASP A 395 9.75 -2.92 -1.73
N THR A 396 9.86 -3.30 -0.46
CA THR A 396 10.48 -2.52 0.60
C THR A 396 11.90 -3.04 0.82
N PHE A 397 12.90 -2.17 0.80
CA PHE A 397 14.29 -2.52 1.12
C PHE A 397 14.79 -1.68 2.29
N GLY A 398 14.76 -2.26 3.49
CA GLY A 398 14.97 -1.53 4.73
C GLY A 398 13.83 -0.53 4.98
N ASP A 399 14.13 0.76 4.99
CA ASP A 399 13.14 1.83 5.18
C ASP A 399 12.68 2.49 3.87
N ASP A 400 13.29 2.12 2.75
CA ASP A 400 13.05 2.69 1.42
C ASP A 400 12.06 1.79 0.64
N VAL A 401 11.23 2.39 -0.21
CA VAL A 401 10.45 1.65 -1.22
C VAL A 401 11.21 1.66 -2.54
N ILE A 402 11.33 0.51 -3.18
CA ILE A 402 12.01 0.37 -4.47
C ILE A 402 11.03 0.00 -5.57
N VAL A 403 11.22 0.55 -6.77
CA VAL A 403 10.43 0.21 -7.97
C VAL A 403 11.36 -0.14 -9.11
N LEU A 404 11.13 -1.29 -9.76
CA LEU A 404 11.87 -1.76 -10.93
C LEU A 404 11.19 -1.25 -12.21
N GLU A 405 11.91 -0.47 -12.99
CA GLU A 405 11.54 -0.15 -14.37
C GLU A 405 12.15 -1.23 -15.28
N GLY A 406 11.34 -1.83 -16.15
CA GLY A 406 11.79 -2.84 -17.12
C GLY A 406 11.39 -2.52 -18.55
N SER A 407 11.52 -1.27 -18.97
CA SER A 407 11.27 -0.86 -20.36
C SER A 407 12.48 -1.14 -21.26
N LYS A 408 12.30 -1.20 -22.57
CA LYS A 408 13.44 -1.40 -23.51
C LYS A 408 14.48 -0.27 -23.49
N THR A 409 14.10 0.92 -23.03
CA THR A 409 14.94 2.12 -23.09
C THR A 409 15.46 2.57 -21.73
N ARG A 410 14.86 2.09 -20.64
CA ARG A 410 15.22 2.41 -19.26
C ARG A 410 15.00 1.17 -18.39
N ASN A 411 16.07 0.69 -17.76
CA ASN A 411 16.06 -0.48 -16.88
C ASN A 411 16.89 -0.17 -15.63
N ASP A 412 16.25 0.42 -14.63
CA ASP A 412 16.87 0.82 -13.38
C ASP A 412 15.92 0.59 -12.21
N ILE A 413 16.47 0.68 -11.01
CA ILE A 413 15.69 0.68 -9.77
C ILE A 413 15.57 2.12 -9.29
N THR A 414 14.35 2.61 -9.13
CA THR A 414 14.12 3.88 -8.43
C THR A 414 13.94 3.60 -6.95
N VAL A 415 14.71 4.29 -6.11
CA VAL A 415 14.68 4.18 -4.64
C VAL A 415 13.98 5.40 -4.08
N PHE A 416 12.91 5.17 -3.33
CA PHE A 416 12.13 6.18 -2.64
C PHE A 416 12.41 6.14 -1.15
N GLU A 417 12.77 7.28 -0.57
CA GLU A 417 12.91 7.43 0.88
C GLU A 417 11.72 8.18 1.48
N LYS A 418 11.40 7.87 2.73
CA LYS A 418 10.36 8.56 3.50
C LYS A 418 10.73 10.04 3.66
N THR A 419 9.77 10.92 3.37
CA THR A 419 9.91 12.33 3.77
C THR A 419 9.67 12.47 5.28
N VAL A 420 9.92 13.66 5.84
CA VAL A 420 9.53 13.97 7.23
C VAL A 420 8.02 13.78 7.45
N PHE A 421 7.20 14.07 6.44
CA PHE A 421 5.76 13.81 6.50
C PHE A 421 5.49 12.30 6.54
N GLY A 422 6.09 11.54 5.61
CA GLY A 422 5.99 10.08 5.57
C GLY A 422 6.42 9.42 6.87
N GLU A 423 7.55 9.80 7.45
CA GLU A 423 8.00 9.24 8.73
C GLU A 423 6.97 9.43 9.86
N ASN A 424 6.40 10.63 9.99
CA ASN A 424 5.37 10.88 11.00
C ASN A 424 4.11 10.08 10.69
N LEU A 425 3.76 9.96 9.41
CA LEU A 425 2.61 9.21 8.96
C LEU A 425 2.72 7.73 9.33
N HIS A 426 3.84 7.08 8.96
CA HIS A 426 4.11 5.69 9.28
C HIS A 426 4.09 5.43 10.80
N LYS A 427 4.78 6.25 11.59
CA LYS A 427 4.78 6.12 13.07
C LYS A 427 3.38 6.29 13.64
N ALA A 428 2.56 7.17 13.06
CA ALA A 428 1.19 7.39 13.51
C ALA A 428 0.28 6.18 13.22
N PHE A 429 0.38 5.59 12.02
CA PHE A 429 -0.36 4.37 11.66
C PHE A 429 0.10 3.15 12.46
N GLU A 430 1.42 2.93 12.61
CA GLU A 430 1.97 1.83 13.39
C GLU A 430 1.40 1.80 14.82
N LEU A 431 1.41 2.95 15.51
CA LEU A 431 0.84 3.09 16.86
C LEU A 431 -0.69 3.01 16.87
N PHE A 432 -1.34 3.53 15.84
CA PHE A 432 -2.80 3.49 15.72
C PHE A 432 -3.31 2.06 15.55
N ASP A 433 -2.65 1.26 14.72
CA ASP A 433 -2.98 -0.14 14.46
C ASP A 433 -2.71 -1.02 15.69
N ALA A 434 -1.71 -0.66 16.49
CA ALA A 434 -1.46 -1.26 17.80
C ALA A 434 -2.48 -0.83 18.88
N GLY A 435 -3.42 0.07 18.59
CA GLY A 435 -4.40 0.61 19.56
C GLY A 435 -3.82 1.62 20.56
N LEU A 436 -2.60 2.08 20.31
CA LEU A 436 -1.82 3.01 21.14
C LEU A 436 -2.16 4.47 20.77
N TYR A 437 -3.46 4.80 20.76
CA TYR A 437 -3.95 6.10 20.25
C TYR A 437 -3.35 7.34 20.94
N VAL A 438 -3.08 7.27 22.25
CA VAL A 438 -2.48 8.39 22.99
C VAL A 438 -1.02 8.60 22.60
N GLU A 439 -0.28 7.53 22.34
CA GLU A 439 1.11 7.58 21.89
C GLU A 439 1.21 7.99 20.41
N ALA A 440 0.21 7.67 19.59
CA ALA A 440 0.11 8.13 18.21
C ALA A 440 -0.16 9.65 18.09
N LYS A 441 -0.77 10.26 19.13
CA LYS A 441 -1.20 11.68 19.15
C LYS A 441 -0.14 12.68 18.68
N PRO A 442 1.12 12.71 19.20
CA PRO A 442 2.15 13.64 18.74
C PRO A 442 2.44 13.53 17.23
N TYR A 443 2.46 12.32 16.67
CA TYR A 443 2.70 12.10 15.25
C TYR A 443 1.53 12.60 14.39
N TRP A 444 0.29 12.32 14.80
CA TRP A 444 -0.88 12.88 14.13
C TRP A 444 -0.93 14.42 14.19
N GLN A 445 -0.42 15.03 15.26
CA GLN A 445 -0.28 16.49 15.33
C GLN A 445 0.73 17.01 14.31
N GLU A 446 1.85 16.31 14.10
CA GLU A 446 2.83 16.67 13.08
C GLU A 446 2.30 16.48 11.65
N VAL A 447 1.46 15.45 11.42
CA VAL A 447 0.74 15.23 10.16
C VAL A 447 -0.21 16.40 9.88
N VAL A 448 -1.13 16.73 10.80
CA VAL A 448 -2.10 17.84 10.61
C VAL A 448 -1.43 19.21 10.44
N LYS A 449 -0.25 19.42 11.05
CA LYS A 449 0.51 20.67 10.86
C LYS A 449 1.01 20.85 9.43
N ARG A 450 1.33 19.75 8.74
CA ARG A 450 1.86 19.74 7.37
C ARG A 450 0.77 19.58 6.33
N ASP A 451 -0.21 18.73 6.63
CA ASP A 451 -1.40 18.49 5.83
C ASP A 451 -2.65 18.57 6.72
N GLY A 452 -3.23 19.76 6.78
CA GLY A 452 -4.42 20.02 7.59
C GLY A 452 -5.67 19.28 7.11
N GLY A 453 -5.66 18.80 5.86
CA GLY A 453 -6.77 18.08 5.22
C GLY A 453 -6.72 16.57 5.43
N TYR A 454 -5.63 16.03 5.99
CA TYR A 454 -5.45 14.58 6.13
C TYR A 454 -6.48 13.95 7.09
N THR A 455 -7.51 13.30 6.52
CA THR A 455 -8.69 12.79 7.22
C THR A 455 -8.34 11.86 8.39
N TYR A 456 -7.46 10.88 8.15
CA TYR A 456 -7.06 9.91 9.17
C TYR A 456 -6.35 10.52 10.37
N ALA A 457 -5.69 11.67 10.20
CA ALA A 457 -5.07 12.34 11.33
C ALA A 457 -6.11 12.96 12.27
N HIS A 458 -7.23 13.46 11.74
CA HIS A 458 -8.34 13.90 12.59
C HIS A 458 -9.03 12.71 13.26
N ILE A 459 -9.17 11.56 12.59
CA ILE A 459 -9.68 10.31 13.22
C ILE A 459 -8.74 9.88 14.37
N GLY A 460 -7.43 9.81 14.11
CA GLY A 460 -6.40 9.46 15.09
C GLY A 460 -6.40 10.36 16.31
N LEU A 461 -6.38 11.68 16.10
CA LEU A 461 -6.48 12.67 17.19
C LEU A 461 -7.81 12.54 17.94
N GLY A 462 -8.92 12.32 17.24
CA GLY A 462 -10.23 12.11 17.85
C GLY A 462 -10.26 10.88 18.76
N LYS A 463 -9.68 9.75 18.34
CA LYS A 463 -9.58 8.54 19.17
C LYS A 463 -8.67 8.76 20.38
N ALA A 464 -7.58 9.52 20.23
CA ALA A 464 -6.70 9.89 21.33
C ALA A 464 -7.41 10.79 22.36
N ASP A 465 -8.17 11.79 21.88
CA ASP A 465 -8.97 12.68 22.72
C ASP A 465 -10.09 11.91 23.44
N LEU A 466 -10.74 10.96 22.75
CA LEU A 466 -11.75 10.06 23.31
C LEU A 466 -11.17 9.21 24.46
N LYS A 467 -9.98 8.62 24.26
CA LYS A 467 -9.27 7.83 25.28
C LYS A 467 -8.84 8.67 26.48
N ASN A 468 -8.58 9.96 26.28
CA ASN A 468 -8.26 10.93 27.33
C ASN A 468 -9.50 11.60 27.96
N HIS A 469 -10.72 11.12 27.68
CA HIS A 469 -11.98 11.68 28.18
C HIS A 469 -12.22 13.14 27.73
N GLU A 470 -11.53 13.60 26.69
CA GLU A 470 -11.71 14.94 26.11
C GLU A 470 -12.85 14.93 25.07
N TYR A 471 -14.04 14.46 25.47
CA TYR A 471 -15.13 14.08 24.56
C TYR A 471 -15.55 15.18 23.58
N LYS A 472 -15.62 16.44 24.05
CA LYS A 472 -15.96 17.58 23.19
C LYS A 472 -14.91 17.85 22.11
N LYS A 473 -13.63 17.63 22.40
CA LYS A 473 -12.54 17.74 21.40
C LYS A 473 -12.62 16.59 20.41
N ALA A 474 -12.85 15.37 20.90
CA ALA A 474 -13.03 14.18 20.07
C ALA A 474 -14.18 14.36 19.07
N MET A 475 -15.35 14.84 19.52
CA MET A 475 -16.48 15.17 18.64
C MET A 475 -16.09 16.13 17.52
N LYS A 476 -15.40 17.24 17.84
CA LYS A 476 -14.97 18.20 16.83
C LYS A 476 -14.02 17.58 15.79
N ARG A 477 -13.12 16.68 16.22
CA ARG A 477 -12.20 15.98 15.32
C ARG A 477 -12.93 15.00 14.40
N PHE A 478 -13.85 14.21 14.94
CA PHE A 478 -14.67 13.29 14.15
C PHE A 478 -15.62 14.01 13.21
N GLU A 479 -16.12 15.18 13.57
CA GLU A 479 -16.92 16.04 12.69
C GLU A 479 -16.09 16.51 11.49
N ILE A 480 -14.85 16.98 11.69
CA ILE A 480 -13.94 17.36 10.60
C ILE A 480 -13.67 16.15 9.69
N ALA A 481 -13.45 14.97 10.28
CA ALA A 481 -13.22 13.74 9.54
C ALA A 481 -14.48 13.10 8.97
N ASN A 482 -15.68 13.66 9.19
CA ASN A 482 -16.99 13.04 8.85
C ASN A 482 -17.14 11.58 9.36
N ASP A 483 -16.46 11.21 10.45
CA ASP A 483 -16.56 9.89 11.08
C ASP A 483 -17.77 9.87 12.03
N LYS A 484 -18.95 9.65 11.45
CA LYS A 484 -20.23 9.68 12.17
C LYS A 484 -20.28 8.65 13.31
N LYS A 485 -19.74 7.45 13.08
CA LYS A 485 -19.75 6.36 14.06
C LYS A 485 -18.94 6.74 15.30
N SER A 486 -17.74 7.28 15.10
CA SER A 486 -16.90 7.73 16.22
C SER A 486 -17.44 9.01 16.86
N TYR A 487 -18.05 9.92 16.08
CA TYR A 487 -18.73 11.10 16.59
C TYR A 487 -19.86 10.73 17.56
N ASP A 488 -20.76 9.84 17.14
CA ASP A 488 -21.89 9.40 17.95
C ASP A 488 -21.43 8.77 19.26
N LYS A 489 -20.36 7.96 19.21
CA LYS A 489 -19.73 7.38 20.40
C LYS A 489 -19.14 8.45 21.33
N ALA A 490 -18.46 9.46 20.79
CA ALA A 490 -17.93 10.57 21.60
C ALA A 490 -19.06 11.41 22.22
N PHE A 491 -20.15 11.62 21.48
CA PHE A 491 -21.32 12.34 21.96
C PHE A 491 -22.06 11.58 23.06
N GLU A 492 -22.16 10.25 22.95
CA GLU A 492 -22.71 9.39 23.99
C GLU A 492 -21.97 9.58 25.32
N TYR A 493 -20.64 9.43 25.31
CA TYR A 493 -19.83 9.62 26.53
C TYR A 493 -19.88 11.05 27.07
N TYR A 494 -19.87 12.06 26.19
CA TYR A 494 -20.04 13.45 26.61
C TYR A 494 -21.37 13.65 27.35
N ARG A 495 -22.46 13.06 26.84
CA ARG A 495 -23.78 13.15 27.45
C ARG A 495 -23.83 12.40 28.78
N GLU A 496 -23.20 11.23 28.87
CA GLU A 496 -23.10 10.48 30.13
C GLU A 496 -22.35 11.26 31.21
N GLU A 497 -21.20 11.84 30.89
CA GLU A 497 -20.42 12.68 31.80
C GLU A 497 -21.24 13.90 32.27
N TRP A 498 -21.94 14.55 31.34
CA TRP A 498 -22.82 15.67 31.66
C TRP A 498 -23.97 15.24 32.58
N LEU A 499 -24.63 14.11 32.30
CA LEU A 499 -25.72 13.59 33.14
C LEU A 499 -25.24 13.21 34.53
N GLN A 500 -24.08 12.56 34.65
CA GLN A 500 -23.49 12.18 35.94
C GLN A 500 -23.16 13.42 36.78
N SER A 501 -22.52 14.43 36.19
CA SER A 501 -22.18 15.68 36.88
C SER A 501 -23.40 16.51 37.29
N HIS A 502 -24.53 16.37 36.59
CA HIS A 502 -25.78 17.10 36.87
C HIS A 502 -26.86 16.24 37.55
N PHE A 503 -26.58 14.96 37.85
CA PHE A 503 -27.57 14.00 38.33
C PHE A 503 -28.31 14.49 39.58
N THR A 504 -27.58 15.01 40.56
CA THR A 504 -28.17 15.52 41.81
C THR A 504 -29.13 16.69 41.55
N GLY A 505 -28.75 17.64 40.68
CA GLY A 505 -29.61 18.76 40.32
C GLY A 505 -30.87 18.31 39.58
N ILE A 506 -30.72 17.38 38.63
CA ILE A 506 -31.83 16.79 37.88
C ILE A 506 -32.77 16.03 38.84
N ALA A 507 -32.24 15.20 39.74
CA ALA A 507 -33.02 14.45 40.72
C ALA A 507 -33.81 15.38 41.65
N VAL A 508 -33.20 16.46 42.14
CA VAL A 508 -33.88 17.48 42.95
C VAL A 508 -35.03 18.12 42.17
N VAL A 509 -34.80 18.55 40.92
CA VAL A 509 -35.85 19.14 40.08
C VAL A 509 -37.01 18.16 39.86
N VAL A 510 -36.71 16.89 39.56
CA VAL A 510 -37.72 15.84 39.38
C VAL A 510 -38.52 15.61 40.67
N ILE A 511 -37.85 15.56 41.84
CA ILE A 511 -38.52 15.41 43.15
C ILE A 511 -39.41 16.62 43.43
N VAL A 512 -38.95 17.85 43.20
CA VAL A 512 -39.76 19.05 43.39
C VAL A 512 -40.98 19.04 42.48
N LEU A 513 -40.82 18.69 41.20
CA LEU A 513 -41.94 18.57 40.27
C LEU A 513 -42.94 17.48 40.71
N ALA A 514 -42.46 16.33 41.20
CA ALA A 514 -43.30 15.26 41.73
C ALA A 514 -44.08 15.71 42.98
N VAL A 515 -43.43 16.41 43.91
CA VAL A 515 -44.07 16.97 45.11
C VAL A 515 -45.12 18.01 44.72
N LEU A 516 -44.80 18.95 43.82
CA LEU A 516 -45.75 19.93 43.31
C LEU A 516 -46.96 19.28 42.62
N TRP A 517 -46.73 18.20 41.86
CA TRP A 517 -47.79 17.43 41.23
C TRP A 517 -48.69 16.73 42.25
N ILE A 518 -48.12 16.13 43.29
CA ILE A 518 -48.87 15.52 44.41
C ILE A 518 -49.69 16.58 45.14
N ILE A 519 -49.09 17.73 45.47
CA ILE A 519 -49.78 18.86 46.12
C ILE A 519 -50.96 19.31 45.26
N ARG A 520 -50.77 19.50 43.94
CA ARG A 520 -51.83 19.86 43.00
C ARG A 520 -52.96 18.82 42.99
N LYS A 521 -52.64 17.52 43.02
CA LYS A 521 -53.61 16.42 43.07
C LYS A 521 -54.40 16.43 44.38
N ILE A 522 -53.75 16.66 45.52
CA ILE A 522 -54.38 16.77 46.84
C ILE A 522 -55.29 18.00 46.90
N MET A 523 -54.83 19.17 46.43
CA MET A 523 -55.62 20.40 46.40
C MET A 523 -56.87 20.26 45.53
N LYS A 524 -56.77 19.61 44.36
CA LYS A 524 -57.93 19.27 43.51
C LYS A 524 -58.90 18.32 44.22
N LYS A 525 -58.41 17.30 44.94
CA LYS A 525 -59.25 16.34 45.68
C LYS A 525 -59.93 16.96 46.90
N LYS A 526 -59.31 17.95 47.55
CA LYS A 526 -59.82 18.65 48.76
C LYS A 526 -60.55 19.99 48.47
N LYS A 527 -60.76 20.39 47.21
CA LYS A 527 -61.36 21.69 46.80
C LYS A 527 -60.70 22.93 47.48
N LEU A 528 -59.40 22.88 47.77
CA LEU A 528 -58.67 24.01 48.37
C LEU A 528 -58.16 24.94 47.25
N THR A 529 -58.60 26.19 47.24
CA THR A 529 -58.10 27.25 46.34
C THR A 529 -57.03 28.10 47.02
N LEU A 530 -55.93 28.39 46.32
CA LEU A 530 -54.88 29.31 46.78
C LEU A 530 -55.42 30.75 46.82
N LYS A 531 -55.92 31.19 47.97
CA LYS A 531 -56.20 32.61 48.24
C LYS A 531 -55.62 33.04 49.59
N LYS A 532 -54.83 34.12 49.53
CA LYS A 532 -54.30 35.02 50.57
C LYS A 532 -52.96 34.63 51.23
N ILE A 533 -51.85 35.09 50.61
CA ILE A 533 -50.63 35.50 51.35
C ILE A 533 -50.23 36.96 51.05
N PHE A 534 -50.64 37.55 49.91
CA PHE A 534 -50.37 38.98 49.65
C PHE A 534 -51.64 39.83 49.82
N GLY A 535 -51.75 40.54 50.94
CA GLY A 535 -52.88 41.45 51.18
C GLY A 535 -52.95 42.05 52.59
N LYS A 536 -51.92 42.77 53.02
CA LYS A 536 -52.09 43.89 53.97
C LYS A 536 -51.28 45.09 53.46
N LYS A 537 -51.99 46.10 52.96
CA LYS A 537 -51.42 47.42 52.63
C LYS A 537 -51.00 48.12 53.95
N PRO A 538 -49.93 48.94 53.94
CA PRO A 538 -49.55 49.76 55.09
C PRO A 538 -50.55 50.90 55.32
N LYS A 539 -50.82 51.21 56.59
CA LYS A 539 -51.61 52.37 57.04
C LYS A 539 -50.79 53.64 56.78
N LYS A 540 -51.32 54.55 55.96
CA LYS A 540 -50.87 55.95 55.90
C LYS A 540 -51.14 56.61 57.26
N TRP A 541 -50.15 57.33 57.78
CA TRP A 541 -50.33 58.35 58.82
C TRP A 541 -50.01 59.68 58.14
N GLU A 542 -51.03 60.52 57.98
CA GLU A 542 -50.88 61.92 57.59
C GLU A 542 -50.73 62.76 58.85
N GLU A 543 -49.68 63.58 58.82
CA GLU A 543 -49.51 64.91 59.40
C GLU A 543 -49.73 65.16 60.90
N GLY A 544 -48.67 65.70 61.50
CA GLY A 544 -48.73 66.53 62.70
C GLY A 544 -47.50 67.42 62.72
N LEU A 545 -47.63 68.64 62.19
CA LEU A 545 -46.78 69.75 62.58
C LEU A 545 -47.61 70.73 63.40
N ASP A 546 -46.98 71.15 64.48
CA ASP A 546 -47.20 72.33 65.30
C ASP A 546 -48.31 72.33 66.35
N GLY A 547 -47.88 72.56 67.61
CA GLY A 547 -48.66 73.37 68.53
C GLY A 547 -48.60 72.99 70.01
N LEU A 548 -47.47 73.31 70.66
CA LEU A 548 -47.39 74.03 71.95
C LEU A 548 -48.12 73.51 73.22
N ASN A 549 -47.27 73.35 74.24
CA ASN A 549 -47.34 73.92 75.58
C ASN A 549 -48.00 73.16 76.75
N VAL A 550 -47.14 73.05 77.78
CA VAL A 550 -47.27 72.75 79.22
C VAL A 550 -47.39 71.28 79.61
#